data_AF-A0A8T3TG84-F1
#
_entry.id   AF-A0A8T3TG84-F1
#
_cell.length_a   1.000
_cell.length_b   1.000
_cell.length_c   1.000
_cell.angle_alpha   90.00
_cell.angle_beta   90.00
_cell.angle_gamma   90.00
#
_symmetry.space_group_name_H-M   'P 1'
#
loop_
_entity.id
_entity.type
_entity.pdbx_description
1 polymer ?
#
loop_
_entity_poly.entity_id
_entity_poly.type
_entity_poly.pdbx_seq_one_letter_code
_entity_poly.pdbx_strand_id
1 'polypeptide(L)'
;SLAHDGWPCPCGSRGCLEAFASGTNIAQRARERVAAGEPSSLAALALDTITSGEVAEAARAGDTLAGEVWDDTVRVLGAGVASIINLFNPRLVILGGGVTAVGDQLIAPVRRIALERAFPSMAAEADVVIARLGADIGIVGAVAAAQARLADAA
;
A
#
# COMPACT_ATOMS: atom_id res chain seq x y z
N SER A 1 7.62 14.14 -2.63
CA SER A 1 7.09 13.20 -3.63
C SER A 1 8.03 12.00 -3.66
N LEU A 2 7.52 10.76 -3.70
CA LEU A 2 8.35 9.54 -3.78
C LEU A 2 8.73 9.21 -5.23
N ALA A 3 7.98 9.76 -6.19
CA ALA A 3 8.28 9.67 -7.62
C ALA A 3 7.97 11.03 -8.25
N HIS A 4 8.95 11.94 -8.36
CA HIS A 4 8.71 13.36 -8.66
C HIS A 4 7.82 13.62 -9.89
N ASP A 5 7.95 12.80 -10.94
CA ASP A 5 7.12 12.87 -12.16
C ASP A 5 6.03 11.78 -12.25
N GLY A 6 5.71 11.17 -11.11
CA GLY A 6 4.76 10.08 -10.98
C GLY A 6 3.31 10.50 -11.13
N TRP A 7 2.42 9.59 -10.76
CA TRP A 7 0.99 9.74 -10.98
C TRP A 7 0.37 10.98 -10.31
N PRO A 8 -0.62 11.64 -10.95
CA PRO A 8 -1.41 12.68 -10.31
C PRO A 8 -2.04 12.17 -9.01
N CYS A 9 -2.10 13.03 -8.00
CA CYS A 9 -2.70 12.72 -6.70
C CYS A 9 -3.92 13.62 -6.46
N PRO A 10 -4.99 13.12 -5.82
CA PRO A 10 -6.14 13.94 -5.42
C PRO A 10 -5.78 15.17 -4.55
N CYS A 11 -4.63 15.17 -3.89
CA CYS A 11 -4.14 16.34 -3.14
C CYS A 11 -3.62 17.50 -4.01
N GLY A 12 -3.61 17.35 -5.34
CA GLY A 12 -3.13 18.35 -6.31
C GLY A 12 -1.63 18.25 -6.66
N SER A 13 -0.88 17.37 -5.99
CA SER A 13 0.53 17.08 -6.29
C SER A 13 0.70 15.90 -7.25
N ARG A 14 1.95 15.57 -7.61
CA ARG A 14 2.31 14.37 -8.37
C ARG A 14 3.28 13.49 -7.60
N GLY A 15 3.12 12.17 -7.73
CA GLY A 15 4.04 11.20 -7.16
C GLY A 15 3.92 10.98 -5.65
N CYS A 16 2.76 11.29 -5.08
CA CYS A 16 2.45 10.99 -3.69
C CYS A 16 2.43 9.48 -3.48
N LEU A 17 2.79 9.03 -2.26
CA LEU A 17 2.67 7.62 -1.88
C LEU A 17 1.25 7.09 -2.15
N GLU A 18 0.23 7.90 -1.82
CA GLU A 18 -1.18 7.54 -2.00
C GLU A 18 -1.57 7.28 -3.46
N ALA A 19 -0.98 8.03 -4.41
CA ALA A 19 -1.22 7.86 -5.85
C ALA A 19 -0.74 6.49 -6.38
N PHE A 20 0.08 5.78 -5.60
CA PHE A 20 0.52 4.42 -5.93
C PHE A 20 -0.09 3.37 -5.00
N ALA A 21 -0.13 3.61 -3.70
CA ALA A 21 -0.36 2.57 -2.70
C ALA A 21 -1.82 2.41 -2.25
N SER A 22 -2.71 3.37 -2.52
CA SER A 22 -4.12 3.26 -2.13
C SER A 22 -4.92 2.38 -3.10
N GLY A 23 -5.91 1.66 -2.59
CA GLY A 23 -6.71 0.73 -3.40
C GLY A 23 -7.42 1.42 -4.57
N THR A 24 -7.94 2.63 -4.34
CA THR A 24 -8.57 3.45 -5.38
C THR A 24 -7.58 3.85 -6.48
N ASN A 25 -6.36 4.26 -6.13
CA ASN A 25 -5.37 4.64 -7.14
C ASN A 25 -4.71 3.44 -7.84
N ILE A 26 -4.58 2.29 -7.18
CA ILE A 26 -4.18 1.03 -7.85
C ILE A 26 -5.21 0.67 -8.93
N ALA A 27 -6.50 0.66 -8.56
CA ALA A 27 -7.58 0.41 -9.48
C ALA A 27 -7.59 1.42 -10.63
N GLN A 28 -7.51 2.72 -10.32
CA GLN A 28 -7.52 3.79 -11.31
C GLN A 28 -6.39 3.65 -12.34
N ARG A 29 -5.16 3.37 -11.89
CA ARG A 29 -4.01 3.16 -12.80
C ARG A 29 -4.24 1.99 -13.75
N ALA A 30 -4.81 0.89 -13.27
CA ALA A 30 -5.16 -0.25 -14.13
C ALA A 30 -6.27 0.11 -15.13
N ARG A 31 -7.33 0.78 -14.67
CA ARG A 31 -8.47 1.21 -15.51
C ARG A 31 -8.04 2.13 -16.64
N GLU A 32 -7.16 3.08 -16.37
CA GLU A 32 -6.67 4.01 -17.39
C GLU A 32 -5.90 3.29 -18.49
N ARG A 33 -5.05 2.33 -18.12
CA ARG A 33 -4.27 1.53 -19.08
C ARG A 33 -5.16 0.59 -19.89
N VAL A 34 -6.13 -0.06 -19.26
CA VAL A 34 -7.13 -0.90 -19.96
C VAL A 34 -7.97 -0.04 -20.92
N ALA A 35 -8.42 1.14 -20.50
CA ALA A 35 -9.18 2.07 -21.34
C ALA A 35 -8.35 2.61 -22.53
N ALA A 36 -7.03 2.71 -22.37
CA ALA A 36 -6.11 3.04 -23.45
C ALA A 36 -5.88 1.90 -24.45
N GLY A 37 -6.51 0.73 -24.24
CA GLY A 37 -6.44 -0.42 -25.14
C GLY A 37 -5.22 -1.31 -24.91
N GLU A 38 -4.52 -1.16 -23.78
CA GLU A 38 -3.43 -2.05 -23.43
C GLU A 38 -3.95 -3.48 -23.14
N PRO A 39 -3.29 -4.54 -23.66
CA PRO A 39 -3.74 -5.91 -23.45
C PRO A 39 -3.70 -6.32 -21.97
N SER A 40 -4.84 -6.80 -21.47
CA SER A 40 -4.96 -7.36 -20.11
C SER A 40 -6.21 -8.21 -19.98
N SER A 41 -6.13 -9.24 -19.15
CA SER A 41 -7.26 -10.03 -18.65
C SER A 41 -8.31 -9.17 -17.94
N LEU A 42 -7.92 -8.02 -17.38
CA LEU A 42 -8.83 -7.06 -16.74
C LEU A 42 -9.82 -6.44 -17.73
N ALA A 43 -9.53 -6.45 -19.03
CA ALA A 43 -10.43 -5.95 -20.07
C ALA A 43 -11.73 -6.78 -20.20
N ALA A 44 -11.78 -7.97 -19.60
CA ALA A 44 -13.00 -8.77 -19.52
C ALA A 44 -14.01 -8.23 -18.49
N LEU A 45 -13.57 -7.35 -17.59
CA LEU A 45 -14.41 -6.70 -16.58
C LEU A 45 -14.92 -5.35 -17.08
N ALA A 46 -16.03 -4.87 -16.50
CA ALA A 46 -16.43 -3.49 -16.69
C ALA A 46 -15.41 -2.56 -16.01
N LEU A 47 -14.95 -1.51 -16.70
CA LEU A 47 -13.85 -0.65 -16.23
C LEU A 47 -14.08 -0.11 -14.80
N ASP A 48 -15.29 0.32 -14.49
CA ASP A 48 -15.66 0.86 -13.18
C ASP A 48 -15.68 -0.18 -12.05
N THR A 49 -15.74 -1.47 -12.40
CA THR A 49 -15.73 -2.59 -11.45
C THR A 49 -14.33 -3.09 -11.09
N ILE A 50 -13.29 -2.76 -11.86
CA ILE A 50 -11.91 -3.17 -11.56
C ILE A 50 -11.48 -2.55 -10.22
N THR A 51 -11.19 -3.34 -9.19
CA THR A 51 -10.64 -2.85 -7.91
C THR A 51 -9.17 -3.24 -7.75
N SER A 52 -8.51 -2.78 -6.69
CA SER A 52 -7.15 -3.22 -6.38
C SER A 52 -7.04 -4.72 -6.11
N GLY A 53 -8.14 -5.37 -5.69
CA GLY A 53 -8.20 -6.81 -5.50
C GLY A 53 -8.09 -7.57 -6.83
N GLU A 54 -8.86 -7.17 -7.84
CA GLU A 54 -8.79 -7.76 -9.18
C GLU A 54 -7.43 -7.51 -9.83
N VAL A 55 -6.83 -6.33 -9.61
CA VAL A 55 -5.46 -6.05 -10.08
C VAL A 55 -4.46 -7.01 -9.41
N ALA A 56 -4.56 -7.22 -8.09
CA ALA A 56 -3.69 -8.17 -7.41
C ALA A 56 -3.90 -9.60 -7.91
N GLU A 57 -5.14 -10.01 -8.14
CA GLU A 57 -5.48 -11.34 -8.66
C GLU A 57 -4.90 -11.55 -10.06
N ALA A 58 -5.14 -10.59 -10.97
CA ALA A 58 -4.63 -10.65 -12.33
C ALA A 58 -3.09 -10.68 -12.36
N ALA A 59 -2.44 -9.86 -11.53
CA ALA A 59 -0.98 -9.88 -11.39
C ALA A 59 -0.47 -11.26 -10.94
N ARG A 60 -1.16 -11.90 -10.00
CA ARG A 60 -0.81 -13.25 -9.52
C ARG A 60 -1.03 -14.33 -10.58
N ALA A 61 -2.03 -14.13 -11.45
CA ALA A 61 -2.30 -14.98 -12.59
C ALA A 61 -1.35 -14.76 -13.78
N GLY A 62 -0.38 -13.83 -13.67
CA GLY A 62 0.63 -13.56 -14.70
C GLY A 62 0.21 -12.51 -15.74
N ASP A 63 -0.80 -11.70 -15.46
CA ASP A 63 -1.17 -10.57 -16.31
C ASP A 63 -0.10 -9.49 -16.28
N THR A 64 0.46 -9.14 -17.44
CA THR A 64 1.57 -8.18 -17.55
C THR A 64 1.18 -6.78 -17.06
N LEU A 65 0.04 -6.26 -17.49
CA LEU A 65 -0.40 -4.90 -17.12
C LEU A 65 -0.65 -4.82 -15.62
N ALA A 66 -1.38 -5.78 -15.06
CA ALA A 66 -1.65 -5.83 -13.64
C ALA A 66 -0.37 -6.02 -12.82
N GLY A 67 0.54 -6.87 -13.31
CA GLY A 67 1.87 -7.08 -12.74
C GLY A 67 2.66 -5.78 -12.63
N GLU A 68 2.75 -4.99 -13.71
CA GLU A 68 3.45 -3.71 -13.69
C GLU A 68 2.80 -2.70 -12.73
N VAL A 69 1.46 -2.61 -12.71
CA VAL A 69 0.74 -1.76 -11.75
C VAL A 69 1.05 -2.18 -10.31
N TRP A 70 1.06 -3.49 -10.05
CA TRP A 70 1.35 -4.07 -8.74
C TRP A 70 2.80 -3.85 -8.31
N ASP A 71 3.76 -4.08 -9.20
CA ASP A 71 5.18 -3.90 -8.93
C ASP A 71 5.50 -2.43 -8.60
N ASP A 72 4.90 -1.48 -9.33
CA ASP A 72 4.99 -0.06 -8.99
C ASP A 72 4.42 0.27 -7.62
N THR A 73 3.30 -0.35 -7.26
CA THR A 73 2.66 -0.22 -5.93
C THR A 73 3.64 -0.63 -4.85
N VAL A 74 4.18 -1.84 -4.95
CA VAL A 74 5.08 -2.42 -3.94
C VAL A 74 6.39 -1.63 -3.88
N ARG A 75 6.94 -1.26 -5.04
CA ARG A 75 8.20 -0.50 -5.12
C ARG A 75 8.11 0.86 -4.44
N VAL A 76 7.02 1.61 -4.66
CA VAL A 76 6.82 2.92 -4.06
C VAL A 76 6.44 2.81 -2.59
N LEU A 77 5.59 1.83 -2.22
CA LEU A 77 5.24 1.58 -0.83
C LEU A 77 6.46 1.17 0.01
N GLY A 78 7.28 0.24 -0.48
CA GLY A 78 8.53 -0.14 0.18
C GLY A 78 9.51 1.02 0.34
N ALA A 79 9.63 1.91 -0.65
CA ALA A 79 10.44 3.13 -0.53
C ALA A 79 9.90 4.09 0.54
N GLY A 80 8.58 4.26 0.59
CA GLY A 80 7.92 5.06 1.61
C GLY A 80 8.16 4.51 3.02
N VAL A 81 8.03 3.20 3.20
CA VAL A 81 8.31 2.53 4.48
C VAL A 81 9.79 2.65 4.86
N ALA A 82 10.72 2.47 3.93
CA ALA A 82 12.16 2.69 4.19
C ALA A 82 12.44 4.12 4.67
N SER A 83 11.74 5.12 4.10
CA SER A 83 11.85 6.50 4.54
C SER A 83 11.34 6.66 5.98
N ILE A 84 10.21 6.05 6.34
CA ILE A 84 9.72 6.05 7.73
C ILE A 84 10.74 5.40 8.67
N ILE A 85 11.33 4.27 8.28
CA ILE A 85 12.37 3.59 9.06
C ILE A 85 13.56 4.53 9.28
N ASN A 86 14.05 5.15 8.22
CA ASN A 86 15.23 6.02 8.25
C ASN A 86 15.03 7.30 9.07
N LEU A 87 13.83 7.88 9.06
CA LEU A 87 13.55 9.13 9.78
C LEU A 87 13.25 8.91 11.26
N PHE A 88 12.55 7.82 11.61
CA PHE A 88 11.99 7.64 12.95
C PHE A 88 12.65 6.51 13.75
N ASN A 89 13.48 5.67 13.13
CA ASN A 89 14.05 4.45 13.74
C ASN A 89 13.03 3.61 14.54
N PRO A 90 11.85 3.27 13.97
CA PRO A 90 10.85 2.49 14.67
C PRO A 90 11.25 1.01 14.71
N ARG A 91 10.93 0.34 15.82
CA ARG A 91 11.08 -1.12 15.93
C ARG A 91 10.05 -1.91 15.12
N LEU A 92 8.91 -1.28 14.80
CA LEU A 92 7.81 -1.93 14.10
C LEU A 92 7.03 -0.92 13.26
N VAL A 93 6.82 -1.25 12.00
CA VAL A 93 5.89 -0.56 11.09
C VAL A 93 4.72 -1.49 10.81
N ILE A 94 3.50 -1.00 11.06
CA ILE A 94 2.27 -1.76 10.87
C ILE A 94 1.51 -1.18 9.68
N LEU A 95 1.30 -2.00 8.64
CA LEU A 95 0.50 -1.65 7.48
C LEU A 95 -0.96 -2.03 7.73
N GLY A 96 -1.86 -1.08 7.50
CA GLY A 96 -3.31 -1.29 7.56
C GLY A 96 -4.01 -0.86 6.27
N GLY A 97 -5.34 -0.99 6.26
CA GLY A 97 -6.19 -0.62 5.13
C GLY A 97 -6.52 -1.80 4.20
N GLY A 98 -7.55 -1.62 3.38
CA GLY A 98 -8.15 -2.72 2.58
C GLY A 98 -7.20 -3.42 1.62
N VAL A 99 -6.17 -2.73 1.12
CA VAL A 99 -5.16 -3.33 0.21
C VAL A 99 -4.34 -4.42 0.92
N THR A 100 -4.18 -4.34 2.25
CA THR A 100 -3.44 -5.36 3.01
C THR A 100 -4.14 -6.72 3.06
N ALA A 101 -5.42 -6.80 2.66
CA ALA A 101 -6.17 -8.06 2.60
C ALA A 101 -5.57 -9.09 1.62
N VAL A 102 -4.75 -8.64 0.65
CA VAL A 102 -4.04 -9.55 -0.28
C VAL A 102 -2.86 -10.29 0.35
N GLY A 103 -2.54 -9.99 1.62
CA GLY A 103 -1.59 -10.76 2.43
C GLY A 103 -0.16 -10.74 1.89
N ASP A 104 0.44 -11.92 1.80
CA ASP A 104 1.86 -12.13 1.46
C ASP A 104 2.27 -11.55 0.11
N GLN A 105 1.33 -11.46 -0.84
CA GLN A 105 1.54 -10.82 -2.14
C GLN A 105 1.94 -9.34 -2.00
N LEU A 106 1.52 -8.66 -0.92
CA LEU A 106 1.91 -7.30 -0.60
C LEU A 106 3.05 -7.27 0.43
N ILE A 107 2.87 -7.92 1.58
CA ILE A 107 3.76 -7.67 2.73
C ILE A 107 5.17 -8.18 2.52
N ALA A 108 5.34 -9.35 1.91
CA ALA A 108 6.67 -9.93 1.68
C ALA A 108 7.54 -9.02 0.81
N PRO A 109 7.10 -8.58 -0.40
CA PRO A 109 7.92 -7.72 -1.23
C PRO A 109 8.06 -6.29 -0.67
N VAL A 110 7.05 -5.74 0.01
CA VAL A 110 7.16 -4.42 0.67
C VAL A 110 8.19 -4.45 1.80
N ARG A 111 8.11 -5.47 2.69
CA ARG A 111 9.07 -5.66 3.79
C ARG A 111 10.48 -5.78 3.26
N ARG A 112 10.69 -6.63 2.24
CA ARG A 112 11.99 -6.81 1.61
C ARG A 112 12.56 -5.48 1.10
N ILE A 113 11.81 -4.75 0.28
CA ILE A 113 12.25 -3.47 -0.30
C ILE A 113 12.51 -2.43 0.80
N ALA A 114 11.69 -2.40 1.84
CA ALA A 114 11.84 -1.45 2.94
C ALA A 114 13.15 -1.68 3.71
N LEU A 115 13.43 -2.93 4.07
CA LEU A 115 14.64 -3.29 4.83
C LEU A 115 15.91 -3.18 3.97
N GLU A 116 15.84 -3.50 2.67
CA GLU A 116 16.96 -3.32 1.73
C GLU A 116 17.35 -1.84 1.54
N ARG A 117 16.38 -0.92 1.64
CA ARG A 117 16.59 0.53 1.41
C ARG A 117 16.81 1.34 2.69
N ALA A 118 16.51 0.77 3.86
CA ALA A 118 16.76 1.41 5.12
C ALA A 118 18.26 1.39 5.48
N PHE A 119 18.71 2.30 6.34
CA PHE A 119 20.08 2.25 6.86
C PHE A 119 20.30 0.94 7.62
N PRO A 120 21.44 0.24 7.43
CA PRO A 120 21.64 -1.11 7.99
C PRO A 120 21.38 -1.22 9.50
N SER A 121 21.79 -0.23 10.28
CA SER A 121 21.56 -0.21 11.73
C SER A 121 20.07 -0.11 12.10
N MET A 122 19.29 0.65 11.35
CA MET A 122 17.85 0.82 11.58
C MET A 122 17.06 -0.38 11.04
N ALA A 123 17.46 -0.90 9.87
CA ALA A 123 16.88 -2.09 9.27
C ALA A 123 17.01 -3.32 10.17
N ALA A 124 18.13 -3.45 10.89
CA ALA A 124 18.37 -4.56 11.81
C ALA A 124 17.41 -4.60 13.00
N GLU A 125 16.82 -3.47 13.38
CA GLU A 125 15.92 -3.34 14.54
C GLU A 125 14.43 -3.22 14.17
N ALA A 126 14.13 -3.03 12.88
CA ALA A 126 12.79 -2.80 12.37
C ALA A 126 12.14 -4.07 11.80
N ASP A 127 10.83 -4.22 11.99
CA ASP A 127 10.01 -5.16 11.23
C ASP A 127 8.80 -4.46 10.58
N VAL A 128 8.27 -5.04 9.50
CA VAL A 128 7.11 -4.50 8.77
C VAL A 128 6.02 -5.57 8.71
N VAL A 129 4.89 -5.35 9.38
CA VAL A 129 3.80 -6.34 9.53
C VAL A 129 2.45 -5.80 9.04
N ILE A 130 1.48 -6.67 8.83
CA ILE A 130 0.07 -6.29 8.60
C ILE A 130 -0.67 -6.20 9.94
N ALA A 131 -1.58 -5.23 10.05
CA ALA A 131 -2.50 -5.11 11.17
C ALA A 131 -3.41 -6.34 11.29
N ARG A 132 -3.50 -6.93 12.50
CA ARG A 132 -4.27 -8.16 12.73
C ARG A 132 -5.75 -7.93 13.05
N LEU A 133 -6.14 -6.71 13.37
CA LEU A 133 -7.49 -6.36 13.82
C LEU A 133 -8.50 -6.18 12.69
N GLY A 134 -8.06 -6.27 11.43
CA GLY A 134 -8.95 -6.23 10.27
C GLY A 134 -9.88 -5.01 10.29
N ALA A 135 -11.17 -5.26 10.01
CA ALA A 135 -12.21 -4.21 9.99
C ALA A 135 -12.49 -3.60 11.37
N ASP A 136 -12.20 -4.32 12.45
CA ASP A 136 -12.49 -3.87 13.82
C ASP A 136 -11.50 -2.83 14.35
N ILE A 137 -10.39 -2.59 13.62
CA ILE A 137 -9.31 -1.70 14.08
C ILE A 137 -9.80 -0.29 14.43
N GLY A 138 -10.78 0.23 13.67
CA GLY A 138 -11.35 1.56 13.94
C GLY A 138 -12.14 1.60 15.25
N ILE A 139 -12.94 0.57 15.51
CA ILE A 139 -13.77 0.47 16.71
C ILE A 139 -12.88 0.24 17.93
N VAL A 140 -11.96 -0.73 17.84
CA VAL A 140 -11.00 -1.03 18.93
C VAL A 140 -10.16 0.20 19.26
N GLY A 141 -9.68 0.93 18.24
CA GLY A 141 -8.94 2.17 18.43
C GLY A 141 -9.75 3.25 19.14
N ALA A 142 -11.02 3.42 18.77
CA ALA A 142 -11.91 4.39 19.42
C ALA A 142 -12.17 4.05 20.90
N VAL A 143 -12.38 2.76 21.22
CA VAL A 143 -12.55 2.29 22.60
C VAL A 143 -11.29 2.53 23.41
N ALA A 144 -10.12 2.14 22.89
CA ALA A 144 -8.84 2.34 23.58
C ALA A 144 -8.56 3.83 23.85
N ALA A 145 -8.85 4.69 22.87
CA ALA A 145 -8.71 6.14 23.04
C ALA A 145 -9.65 6.70 24.11
N ALA A 146 -10.91 6.24 24.15
CA ALA A 146 -11.87 6.64 25.19
C ALA A 146 -11.41 6.19 26.58
N GLN A 147 -10.92 4.95 26.71
CA GLN A 147 -10.41 4.41 27.97
C GLN A 147 -9.20 5.20 28.48
N ALA A 148 -8.25 5.54 27.60
CA ALA A 148 -7.09 6.35 27.98
C ALA A 148 -7.49 7.71 28.55
N ARG A 149 -8.44 8.40 27.89
CA ARG A 149 -8.92 9.72 28.36
C ARG A 149 -9.66 9.66 29.68
N LEU A 150 -10.39 8.57 29.95
CA LEU A 150 -11.06 8.37 31.23
C LEU A 150 -10.05 8.09 32.35
N ALA A 151 -8.98 7.35 32.05
CA ALA A 151 -7.90 7.08 33.00
C ALA A 151 -7.11 8.36 33.35
N ASP A 152 -6.86 9.24 32.37
CA ASP A 152 -6.17 10.52 32.60
C ASP A 152 -6.99 11.54 33.41
N ALA A 153 -8.31 11.36 33.47
CA ALA A 153 -9.24 12.26 34.16
C ALA A 153 -9.58 11.81 35.61
N ALA A 154 -9.12 10.64 36.03
CA ALA A 154 -9.33 10.05 37.34
C ALA A 154 -8.12 10.26 38.26
#